data_AF-A0A9X3T2N7-F1
#
_entry.id   AF-A0A9X3T2N7-F1
#
_cell.length_a   1.000
_cell.length_b   1.000
_cell.length_c   1.000
_cell.angle_alpha   90.00
_cell.angle_beta   90.00
_cell.angle_gamma   90.00
#
_symmetry.space_group_name_H-M   'P 1'
#
loop_
_entity.id
_entity.type
_entity.pdbx_description
1 polymer ?
#
loop_
_entity_poly.entity_id
_entity_poly.type
_entity_poly.pdbx_seq_one_letter_code
_entity_poly.pdbx_strand_id
1 'polypeptide(L)'
;MAQRDPHLPRHSAGTDLPAKLREIWDKSRMRLGTGQAMAGVAAGVALVLTIAVVAAVMTAGGGKGDPEPAAANEPAATSPAATATPAASPSPSPSPSGSPTASASEEDEPEQPQDTAEEPTEAAPPAPAYPDDGWYQVKQEASGLCLSTGPEPGNEGRTVVVLAACGSANPSSIQVVAWDEGVYVFNLHFPDWSACMGADAPADQEGYLMAAYGCEFTETQFWELEPQGSGVYTIATSASGMCVGILGSRSATAGEPTATDTCDAGDATQRFTLS
;
A
#
# COMPACT_ATOMS: atom_id res chain seq x y z
N MET A 1 0.94 -64.32 41.71
CA MET A 1 -0.32 -64.09 40.97
C MET A 1 -0.54 -62.59 40.85
N ALA A 2 -1.12 -62.15 39.73
CA ALA A 2 -1.34 -60.77 39.26
C ALA A 2 -0.20 -60.15 38.42
N GLN A 3 -0.23 -60.51 37.14
CA GLN A 3 0.56 -60.00 36.03
C GLN A 3 -0.13 -58.72 35.51
N ARG A 4 0.60 -57.61 35.42
CA ARG A 4 0.10 -56.34 34.84
C ARG A 4 0.58 -56.23 33.39
N ASP A 5 -0.38 -56.15 32.47
CA ASP A 5 -0.16 -55.92 31.05
C ASP A 5 0.34 -54.48 30.76
N PRO A 6 1.24 -54.29 29.79
CA PRO A 6 1.62 -52.97 29.30
C PRO A 6 0.62 -52.47 28.24
N HIS A 7 0.01 -51.32 28.50
CA HIS A 7 -0.79 -50.59 27.51
C HIS A 7 0.11 -50.00 26.43
N LEU A 8 -0.06 -50.47 25.20
CA LEU A 8 0.50 -49.86 23.99
C LEU A 8 -0.21 -48.54 23.65
N PRO A 9 0.51 -47.53 23.11
CA PRO A 9 -0.08 -46.31 22.59
C PRO A 9 -0.84 -46.60 21.28
N ARG A 10 -2.13 -46.26 21.25
CA ARG A 10 -2.93 -46.24 20.02
C ARG A 10 -2.58 -44.98 19.23
N HIS A 11 -1.91 -45.15 18.10
CA HIS A 11 -1.83 -44.11 17.07
C HIS A 11 -3.20 -43.96 16.41
N SER A 12 -3.90 -42.88 16.75
CA SER A 12 -5.07 -42.41 16.01
C SER A 12 -4.61 -41.74 14.71
N ALA A 13 -4.57 -42.51 13.63
CA ALA A 13 -4.54 -41.98 12.27
C ALA A 13 -5.95 -41.45 11.94
N GLY A 14 -6.24 -40.24 12.43
CA GLY A 14 -7.41 -39.46 12.05
C GLY A 14 -7.01 -38.51 10.93
N THR A 15 -7.65 -38.66 9.78
CA THR A 15 -7.55 -37.81 8.59
C THR A 15 -7.86 -36.34 8.91
N ASP A 16 -6.82 -35.55 9.14
CA ASP A 16 -6.85 -34.10 9.44
C ASP A 16 -6.92 -33.23 8.16
N LEU A 17 -7.66 -33.71 7.17
CA LEU A 17 -7.83 -33.05 5.86
C LEU A 17 -8.93 -31.97 5.73
N PRO A 18 -9.75 -31.60 6.75
CA PRO A 18 -10.71 -30.50 6.58
C PRO A 18 -10.21 -29.12 7.03
N ALA A 19 -9.09 -29.00 7.76
CA ALA A 19 -8.62 -27.71 8.28
C ALA A 19 -7.81 -26.92 7.24
N LYS A 20 -6.76 -27.53 6.66
CA LYS A 20 -5.92 -26.88 5.64
C LYS A 20 -6.68 -26.52 4.37
N LEU A 21 -7.70 -27.31 4.02
CA LEU A 21 -8.55 -27.05 2.86
C LEU A 21 -9.49 -25.85 3.10
N ARG A 22 -9.96 -25.62 4.33
CA ARG A 22 -10.72 -24.41 4.67
C ARG A 22 -9.84 -23.16 4.63
N GLU A 23 -8.63 -23.25 5.15
CA GLU A 23 -7.66 -22.15 5.15
C GLU A 23 -7.28 -21.72 3.73
N ILE A 24 -7.05 -22.69 2.83
CA ILE A 24 -6.82 -22.43 1.40
C ILE A 24 -8.08 -21.80 0.75
N TRP A 25 -9.28 -22.25 1.10
CA TRP A 25 -10.53 -21.72 0.55
C TRP A 25 -10.85 -20.30 1.04
N ASP A 26 -10.58 -19.98 2.31
CA ASP A 26 -10.80 -18.66 2.87
C ASP A 26 -9.77 -17.65 2.34
N LYS A 27 -8.50 -18.06 2.17
CA LYS A 27 -7.48 -17.25 1.49
C LYS A 27 -7.82 -17.00 0.02
N SER A 28 -8.43 -17.99 -0.66
CA SER A 28 -8.94 -17.83 -2.04
C SER A 28 -10.18 -16.93 -2.11
N ARG A 29 -11.04 -16.94 -1.09
CA ARG A 29 -12.21 -16.05 -1.01
C ARG A 29 -11.84 -14.59 -0.81
N MET A 30 -10.76 -14.30 -0.06
CA MET A 30 -10.25 -12.93 0.03
C MET A 30 -9.62 -12.46 -1.29
N ARG A 31 -8.97 -13.36 -2.05
CA ARG A 31 -8.43 -13.06 -3.40
C ARG A 31 -9.49 -12.88 -4.50
N LEU A 32 -10.70 -13.43 -4.32
CA LEU A 32 -11.79 -13.36 -5.31
C LEU A 32 -12.99 -12.49 -4.85
N GLY A 33 -12.92 -11.88 -3.66
CA GLY A 33 -14.04 -11.20 -3.01
C GLY A 33 -14.13 -9.69 -3.22
N THR A 34 -13.07 -9.03 -3.70
CA THR A 34 -13.02 -7.56 -3.88
C THR A 34 -13.40 -7.10 -5.29
N GLY A 35 -14.28 -7.86 -5.96
CA GLY A 35 -14.93 -7.45 -7.21
C GLY A 35 -16.20 -6.60 -7.04
N GLN A 36 -16.46 -6.02 -5.87
CA GLN A 36 -17.66 -5.17 -5.63
C GLN A 36 -17.45 -3.66 -5.87
N ALA A 37 -16.36 -3.24 -6.51
CA ALA A 37 -16.17 -1.84 -6.92
C ALA A 37 -16.76 -1.48 -8.30
N MET A 38 -17.51 -2.38 -8.96
CA MET A 38 -18.15 -2.13 -10.27
C MET A 38 -19.67 -2.40 -10.26
N ALA A 39 -20.37 -1.92 -9.23
CA ALA A 39 -21.84 -1.88 -9.22
C ALA A 39 -22.40 -0.59 -8.57
N GLY A 40 -21.63 0.51 -8.61
CA GLY A 40 -21.92 1.75 -7.87
C GLY A 40 -22.05 3.03 -8.68
N VAL A 41 -22.07 3.00 -10.02
CA VAL A 41 -22.32 4.19 -10.85
C VAL A 41 -23.57 3.98 -11.70
N ALA A 42 -24.72 3.83 -11.04
CA ALA A 42 -26.03 3.95 -11.68
C ALA A 42 -27.11 4.58 -10.79
N ALA A 43 -26.83 4.86 -9.51
CA ALA A 43 -27.82 5.42 -8.58
C ALA A 43 -27.53 6.88 -8.14
N GLY A 44 -26.42 7.48 -8.55
CA GLY A 44 -26.07 8.87 -8.20
C GLY A 44 -26.61 9.94 -9.17
N VAL A 45 -26.95 9.57 -10.41
CA VAL A 45 -27.46 10.53 -11.42
C VAL A 45 -28.97 10.75 -11.26
N ALA A 46 -29.70 9.80 -10.67
CA ALA A 46 -31.15 9.92 -10.46
C ALA A 46 -31.52 10.90 -9.33
N LEU A 47 -30.66 11.09 -8.31
CA LEU A 47 -30.99 11.93 -7.16
C LEU A 47 -30.65 13.42 -7.36
N VAL A 48 -29.65 13.73 -8.20
CA VAL A 48 -29.34 15.13 -8.57
C VAL A 48 -30.37 15.67 -9.59
N LEU A 49 -30.89 14.81 -10.48
CA LEU A 49 -31.96 15.20 -11.42
C LEU A 49 -33.32 15.39 -10.73
N THR A 50 -33.64 14.69 -9.63
CA THR A 50 -34.90 14.94 -8.90
C THR A 50 -34.89 16.26 -8.15
N ILE A 51 -33.76 16.69 -7.57
CA ILE A 51 -33.67 17.99 -6.90
C ILE A 51 -33.78 19.15 -7.91
N ALA A 52 -33.18 19.02 -9.10
CA ALA A 52 -33.28 20.03 -10.15
C ALA A 52 -34.72 20.16 -10.72
N VAL A 53 -35.46 19.05 -10.85
CA VAL A 53 -36.86 19.09 -11.32
C VAL A 53 -37.80 19.70 -10.28
N VAL A 54 -37.58 19.48 -8.97
CA VAL A 54 -38.41 20.09 -7.91
C VAL A 54 -38.21 21.61 -7.84
N ALA A 55 -36.99 22.11 -8.04
CA ALA A 55 -36.74 23.56 -8.09
C ALA A 55 -37.39 24.24 -9.31
N ALA A 56 -37.35 23.59 -10.49
CA ALA A 56 -37.95 24.14 -11.71
C ALA A 56 -39.49 24.17 -11.68
N VAL A 57 -40.13 23.21 -11.00
CA VAL A 57 -41.60 23.17 -10.86
C VAL A 57 -42.10 24.19 -9.84
N MET A 58 -41.32 24.51 -8.80
CA MET A 58 -41.67 25.53 -7.80
C MET A 58 -41.55 26.97 -8.35
N THR A 59 -40.72 27.21 -9.37
CA THR A 59 -40.59 28.55 -10.00
C THR A 59 -41.61 28.84 -11.09
N ALA A 60 -42.36 27.85 -11.57
CA ALA A 60 -43.36 28.02 -12.65
C ALA A 60 -44.78 28.34 -12.13
N GLY A 61 -45.01 28.25 -10.82
CA GLY A 61 -46.34 28.39 -10.20
C GLY A 61 -46.51 29.68 -9.39
N GLY A 62 -46.72 30.80 -10.09
CA GLY A 62 -47.56 31.93 -9.65
C GLY A 62 -47.28 32.59 -8.29
N GLY A 63 -46.86 33.86 -8.33
CA GLY A 63 -46.98 34.73 -7.16
C GLY A 63 -46.33 36.09 -7.35
N LYS A 64 -47.13 37.08 -7.73
CA LYS A 64 -46.79 38.51 -7.66
C LYS A 64 -46.30 38.86 -6.25
N GLY A 65 -45.07 39.34 -6.16
CA GLY A 65 -44.53 39.97 -4.96
C GLY A 65 -43.22 40.65 -5.34
N ASP A 66 -43.30 41.94 -5.60
CA ASP A 66 -42.16 42.81 -5.90
C ASP A 66 -41.18 42.86 -4.72
N PRO A 67 -39.86 42.69 -4.96
CA PRO A 67 -38.86 43.30 -4.13
C PRO A 67 -38.14 44.44 -4.88
N GLU A 68 -38.37 45.63 -4.33
CA GLU A 68 -37.52 46.81 -4.22
C GLU A 68 -36.09 46.76 -4.84
N PRO A 69 -35.70 47.75 -5.66
CA PRO A 69 -34.39 47.77 -6.32
C PRO A 69 -33.31 48.32 -5.38
N ALA A 70 -32.36 47.47 -4.98
CA ALA A 70 -31.10 47.94 -4.43
C ALA A 70 -30.10 48.21 -5.56
N ALA A 71 -29.48 49.37 -5.46
CA ALA A 71 -28.73 50.07 -6.48
C ALA A 71 -27.44 49.36 -6.94
N ALA A 72 -27.23 49.44 -8.25
CA ALA A 72 -26.00 49.79 -8.95
C ALA A 72 -24.65 49.55 -8.23
N ASN A 73 -23.85 48.64 -8.79
CA ASN A 73 -22.44 48.88 -9.04
C ASN A 73 -21.92 47.96 -10.16
N GLU A 74 -21.71 48.55 -11.34
CA GLU A 74 -20.88 48.08 -12.44
C GLU A 74 -19.92 49.26 -12.78
N PRO A 75 -18.82 49.08 -13.53
CA PRO A 75 -17.91 47.94 -13.59
C PRO A 75 -16.43 48.39 -13.52
N ALA A 76 -15.50 47.49 -13.19
CA ALA A 76 -14.09 47.66 -13.55
C ALA A 76 -13.63 46.43 -14.31
N ALA A 77 -13.55 46.62 -15.63
CA ALA A 77 -13.07 45.64 -16.58
C ALA A 77 -11.55 45.46 -16.47
N THR A 78 -11.10 44.21 -16.41
CA THR A 78 -9.76 43.83 -16.87
C THR A 78 -9.88 42.59 -17.73
N SER A 79 -9.59 42.79 -19.01
CA SER A 79 -9.50 41.76 -20.06
C SER A 79 -8.48 40.68 -19.74
N PRO A 80 -8.80 39.41 -20.08
CA PRO A 80 -7.79 38.46 -20.50
C PRO A 80 -8.03 38.08 -21.96
N ALA A 81 -7.07 38.40 -22.84
CA ALA A 81 -7.03 37.86 -24.19
C ALA A 81 -5.58 37.58 -24.58
N ALA A 82 -5.17 36.33 -24.45
CA ALA A 82 -4.05 35.78 -25.19
C ALA A 82 -4.33 34.29 -25.43
N THR A 83 -5.03 34.02 -26.52
CA THR A 83 -5.25 32.70 -27.09
C THR A 83 -3.93 32.23 -27.71
N ALA A 84 -3.24 31.29 -27.06
CA ALA A 84 -2.10 30.61 -27.65
C ALA A 84 -2.57 29.37 -28.41
N THR A 85 -2.45 29.44 -29.73
CA THR A 85 -2.68 28.39 -30.72
C THR A 85 -1.70 27.22 -30.53
N PRO A 86 -2.14 25.97 -30.32
CA PRO A 86 -1.26 24.82 -30.50
C PRO A 86 -1.13 24.48 -31.99
N ALA A 87 0.11 24.53 -32.46
CA ALA A 87 0.52 24.14 -33.79
C ALA A 87 0.46 22.61 -33.96
N ALA A 88 -0.05 22.18 -35.11
CA ALA A 88 0.00 20.81 -35.58
C ALA A 88 1.43 20.31 -35.78
N SER A 89 1.71 19.04 -35.45
CA SER A 89 2.83 18.29 -36.05
C SER A 89 2.72 16.77 -35.81
N PRO A 90 3.39 15.94 -36.63
CA PRO A 90 2.74 14.86 -37.38
C PRO A 90 3.06 13.43 -36.91
N SER A 91 2.26 12.47 -37.40
CA SER A 91 2.59 11.04 -37.60
C SER A 91 3.72 10.90 -38.66
N PRO A 92 4.57 9.83 -38.78
CA PRO A 92 4.29 8.39 -38.54
C PRO A 92 5.46 7.48 -38.02
N SER A 93 5.14 6.18 -37.80
CA SER A 93 5.91 4.89 -37.86
C SER A 93 7.43 4.89 -38.19
N PRO A 94 8.26 3.94 -37.65
CA PRO A 94 8.16 2.49 -37.99
C PRO A 94 8.63 1.44 -36.95
N SER A 95 8.22 0.19 -37.19
CA SER A 95 8.81 -1.05 -36.65
C SER A 95 10.27 -1.26 -37.07
N PRO A 96 11.04 -2.01 -36.26
CA PRO A 96 11.85 -3.08 -36.83
C PRO A 96 11.70 -4.43 -36.13
N SER A 97 11.65 -5.44 -36.99
CA SER A 97 11.85 -6.87 -36.77
C SER A 97 13.35 -7.15 -36.60
N GLY A 98 13.71 -8.10 -35.72
CA GLY A 98 15.10 -8.54 -35.54
C GLY A 98 15.26 -9.76 -34.66
N SER A 99 15.04 -10.95 -35.22
CA SER A 99 15.75 -12.17 -34.80
C SER A 99 17.17 -12.12 -35.37
N PRO A 100 18.19 -12.56 -34.61
CA PRO A 100 18.87 -13.77 -35.07
C PRO A 100 19.32 -14.74 -33.98
N THR A 101 19.20 -16.01 -34.37
CA THR A 101 19.94 -17.21 -33.96
C THR A 101 21.45 -17.00 -33.83
N ALA A 102 22.04 -17.52 -32.76
CA ALA A 102 23.44 -17.95 -32.75
C ALA A 102 23.58 -19.29 -31.99
N SER A 103 23.80 -20.34 -32.77
CA SER A 103 24.41 -21.60 -32.34
C SER A 103 25.93 -21.40 -32.31
N ALA A 104 26.57 -21.77 -31.20
CA ALA A 104 28.01 -22.02 -31.11
C ALA A 104 28.16 -23.22 -30.16
N SER A 105 28.37 -24.42 -30.71
CA SER A 105 29.69 -25.04 -30.95
C SER A 105 30.32 -25.50 -29.63
N GLU A 106 30.04 -26.76 -29.32
CA GLU A 106 30.79 -27.62 -28.41
C GLU A 106 32.22 -27.76 -28.95
N GLU A 107 33.20 -27.33 -28.16
CA GLU A 107 34.61 -27.64 -28.34
C GLU A 107 35.02 -28.56 -27.18
N ASP A 108 35.40 -29.77 -27.56
CA ASP A 108 35.77 -30.93 -26.73
C ASP A 108 37.16 -30.66 -26.13
N GLU A 109 37.21 -30.29 -24.84
CA GLU A 109 38.47 -30.07 -24.10
C GLU A 109 38.79 -31.33 -23.25
N PRO A 110 40.02 -31.88 -23.34
CA PRO A 110 40.38 -33.14 -22.72
C PRO A 110 40.37 -33.10 -21.18
N GLU A 111 39.67 -34.06 -20.59
CA GLU A 111 39.56 -34.33 -19.16
C GLU A 111 40.95 -34.45 -18.49
N GLN A 112 41.31 -33.43 -17.71
CA GLN A 112 42.33 -33.58 -16.67
C GLN A 112 41.70 -34.18 -15.41
N PRO A 113 42.36 -35.12 -14.72
CA PRO A 113 41.87 -35.68 -13.47
C PRO A 113 41.91 -34.60 -12.38
N GLN A 114 40.76 -33.98 -12.12
CA GLN A 114 40.60 -33.00 -11.04
C GLN A 114 40.54 -33.74 -9.70
N ASP A 115 41.60 -33.54 -8.92
CA ASP A 115 41.71 -33.92 -7.53
C ASP A 115 40.54 -33.29 -6.77
N THR A 116 39.53 -34.11 -6.48
CA THR A 116 38.26 -33.69 -5.89
C THR A 116 38.48 -33.47 -4.40
N ALA A 117 39.07 -32.32 -4.06
CA ALA A 117 38.93 -31.76 -2.73
C ALA A 117 37.44 -31.40 -2.56
N GLU A 118 36.73 -32.12 -1.69
CA GLU A 118 35.38 -31.76 -1.28
C GLU A 118 35.41 -30.32 -0.74
N GLU A 119 34.97 -29.37 -1.56
CA GLU A 119 34.81 -27.98 -1.16
C GLU A 119 33.80 -27.96 -0.01
N PRO A 120 34.12 -27.32 1.13
CA PRO A 120 33.22 -27.27 2.27
C PRO A 120 31.86 -26.78 1.80
N THR A 121 30.84 -27.61 1.93
CA THR A 121 29.47 -27.23 1.58
C THR A 121 29.06 -26.11 2.52
N GLU A 122 29.17 -24.87 2.04
CA GLU A 122 28.68 -23.69 2.71
C GLU A 122 27.19 -23.89 2.94
N ALA A 123 26.77 -23.86 4.20
CA ALA A 123 25.38 -24.05 4.55
C ALA A 123 24.55 -22.95 3.88
N ALA A 124 23.45 -23.33 3.21
CA ALA A 124 22.55 -22.37 2.59
C ALA A 124 22.14 -21.30 3.62
N PRO A 125 22.11 -20.02 3.24
CA PRO A 125 21.71 -18.95 4.14
C PRO A 125 20.31 -19.24 4.71
N PRO A 126 20.05 -18.87 5.97
CA PRO A 126 18.74 -19.06 6.57
C PRO A 126 17.69 -18.30 5.76
N ALA A 127 16.49 -18.89 5.65
CA ALA A 127 15.37 -18.23 4.99
C ALA A 127 15.03 -16.89 5.67
N PRO A 128 14.56 -15.87 4.91
CA PRO A 128 14.11 -14.60 5.47
C PRO A 128 12.99 -14.82 6.49
N ALA A 129 13.10 -14.13 7.64
CA ALA A 129 12.10 -14.19 8.69
C ALA A 129 11.09 -13.04 8.53
N TYR A 130 9.94 -13.36 7.96
CA TYR A 130 8.82 -12.44 7.82
C TYR A 130 7.93 -12.41 9.07
N PRO A 131 7.23 -11.30 9.37
CA PRO A 131 6.32 -11.23 10.51
C PRO A 131 5.06 -12.06 10.28
N ASP A 132 4.53 -12.62 11.38
CA ASP A 132 3.21 -13.25 11.41
C ASP A 132 2.10 -12.19 11.31
N ASP A 133 0.88 -12.61 10.96
CA ASP A 133 -0.30 -11.74 11.05
C ASP A 133 -0.54 -11.30 12.49
N GLY A 134 -0.75 -10.01 12.72
CA GLY A 134 -0.88 -9.52 14.09
C GLY A 134 -1.08 -8.01 14.23
N TRP A 135 -1.10 -7.57 15.47
CA TRP A 135 -1.17 -6.16 15.85
C TRP A 135 0.20 -5.74 16.39
N TYR A 136 0.76 -4.70 15.79
CA TYR A 136 2.13 -4.27 16.06
C TYR A 136 2.20 -2.78 16.35
N GLN A 137 3.14 -2.40 17.21
CA GLN A 137 3.76 -1.08 17.15
C GLN A 137 4.84 -1.10 16.07
N VAL A 138 4.64 -0.34 15.00
CA VAL A 138 5.62 -0.21 13.92
C VAL A 138 6.55 0.94 14.28
N LYS A 139 7.73 0.61 14.81
CA LYS A 139 8.67 1.56 15.39
C LYS A 139 9.85 1.82 14.46
N GLN A 140 10.13 3.08 14.17
CA GLN A 140 11.27 3.50 13.36
C GLN A 140 12.56 3.43 14.19
N GLU A 141 13.63 2.87 13.61
CA GLU A 141 14.90 2.64 14.29
C GLU A 141 15.63 3.93 14.67
N ALA A 142 15.71 4.92 13.75
CA ALA A 142 16.44 6.16 13.98
C ALA A 142 15.96 6.97 15.21
N SER A 143 14.64 7.06 15.39
CA SER A 143 14.03 7.91 16.43
C SER A 143 13.48 7.12 17.61
N GLY A 144 13.20 5.83 17.40
CA GLY A 144 12.40 5.02 18.32
C GLY A 144 10.93 5.45 18.44
N LEU A 145 10.44 6.30 17.54
CA LEU A 145 9.04 6.68 17.44
C LEU A 145 8.26 5.64 16.65
N CYS A 146 6.95 5.60 16.86
CA CYS A 146 6.06 4.70 16.16
C CYS A 146 5.33 5.40 15.02
N LEU A 147 5.01 4.65 13.95
CA LEU A 147 4.03 5.06 12.97
C LEU A 147 2.70 5.33 13.68
N SER A 148 2.13 6.47 13.36
CA SER A 148 0.87 7.01 13.88
C SER A 148 0.18 7.74 12.75
N THR A 149 -1.01 8.26 12.98
CA THR A 149 -1.62 9.25 12.10
C THR A 149 -1.71 10.62 12.77
N GLY A 150 -1.76 11.66 11.95
CA GLY A 150 -1.85 13.05 12.37
C GLY A 150 -2.25 13.97 11.20
N PRO A 151 -2.48 15.26 11.46
CA PRO A 151 -2.78 16.23 10.41
C PRO A 151 -1.58 16.39 9.47
N GLU A 152 -1.85 16.53 8.17
CA GLU A 152 -0.83 16.90 7.20
C GLU A 152 -0.29 18.31 7.50
N PRO A 153 1.03 18.53 7.52
CA PRO A 153 1.60 19.86 7.73
C PRO A 153 1.09 20.86 6.68
N GLY A 154 0.39 21.90 7.15
CA GLY A 154 -0.21 22.92 6.28
C GLY A 154 -1.59 22.56 5.71
N ASN A 155 -2.12 21.37 6.02
CA ASN A 155 -3.44 20.91 5.60
C ASN A 155 -4.11 20.07 6.71
N GLU A 156 -4.63 20.73 7.74
CA GLU A 156 -5.26 20.07 8.90
C GLU A 156 -6.52 19.25 8.56
N GLY A 157 -7.09 19.45 7.36
CA GLY A 157 -8.24 18.68 6.88
C GLY A 157 -7.90 17.28 6.39
N ARG A 158 -6.61 16.93 6.26
CA ARG A 158 -6.14 15.64 5.76
C ARG A 158 -5.32 14.92 6.83
N THR A 159 -5.59 13.62 6.97
CA THR A 159 -4.87 12.74 7.90
C THR A 159 -3.79 11.97 7.13
N VAL A 160 -2.54 12.12 7.56
CA VAL A 160 -1.37 11.42 7.01
C VAL A 160 -0.73 10.52 8.07
N VAL A 161 0.13 9.60 7.65
CA VAL A 161 0.97 8.81 8.54
C VAL A 161 2.17 9.66 8.96
N VAL A 162 2.40 9.71 10.26
CA VAL A 162 3.43 10.51 10.91
C VAL A 162 4.18 9.66 11.95
N LEU A 163 5.30 10.17 12.45
CA LEU A 163 5.93 9.62 13.65
C LEU A 163 5.31 10.19 14.92
N ALA A 164 5.12 9.37 15.95
CA ALA A 164 4.71 9.83 17.28
C ALA A 164 5.35 8.99 18.39
N ALA A 165 5.33 9.48 19.63
CA ALA A 165 5.70 8.64 20.76
C ALA A 165 4.75 7.43 20.80
N CYS A 166 5.29 6.22 20.96
CA CYS A 166 4.49 4.99 20.84
C CYS A 166 3.30 4.92 21.82
N GLY A 167 3.43 5.49 23.02
CA GLY A 167 2.34 5.57 24.00
C GLY A 167 1.23 6.56 23.65
N SER A 168 1.45 7.43 22.66
CA SER A 168 0.47 8.41 22.17
C SER A 168 0.17 8.25 20.67
N ALA A 169 0.61 7.15 20.05
CA ALA A 169 0.31 6.86 18.66
C ALA A 169 -1.19 6.61 18.49
N ASN A 170 -1.75 7.05 17.37
CA ASN A 170 -3.14 6.85 17.00
C ASN A 170 -3.21 6.34 15.55
N PRO A 171 -3.62 5.09 15.29
CA PRO A 171 -3.96 4.08 16.28
C PRO A 171 -2.74 3.65 17.11
N SER A 172 -2.97 3.14 18.32
CA SER A 172 -1.88 2.69 19.21
C SER A 172 -1.15 1.42 18.73
N SER A 173 -1.76 0.70 17.79
CA SER A 173 -1.22 -0.47 17.11
C SER A 173 -1.80 -0.55 15.70
N ILE A 174 -1.01 -1.05 14.75
CA ILE A 174 -1.40 -1.27 13.36
C ILE A 174 -1.54 -2.77 13.15
N GLN A 175 -2.61 -3.20 12.49
CA GLN A 175 -2.75 -4.60 12.12
C GLN A 175 -1.96 -4.85 10.83
N VAL A 176 -0.99 -5.75 10.87
CA VAL A 176 -0.19 -6.16 9.72
C VAL A 176 -0.67 -7.55 9.31
N VAL A 177 -1.11 -7.68 8.05
CA VAL A 177 -1.70 -8.93 7.52
C VAL A 177 -1.01 -9.30 6.22
N ALA A 178 -0.51 -10.53 6.13
CA ALA A 178 0.11 -11.07 4.94
C ALA A 178 -0.92 -11.27 3.83
N TRP A 179 -0.62 -10.69 2.66
CA TRP A 179 -1.41 -10.84 1.44
C TRP A 179 -0.80 -11.89 0.50
N ASP A 180 0.53 -11.83 0.36
CA ASP A 180 1.36 -12.82 -0.32
C ASP A 180 2.70 -12.99 0.40
N GLU A 181 3.59 -13.83 -0.11
CA GLU A 181 4.95 -13.95 0.41
C GLU A 181 5.69 -12.60 0.35
N GLY A 182 6.04 -12.04 1.50
CA GLY A 182 6.71 -10.74 1.63
C GLY A 182 5.81 -9.52 1.41
N VAL A 183 4.54 -9.69 1.02
CA VAL A 183 3.60 -8.60 0.70
C VAL A 183 2.50 -8.51 1.76
N TYR A 184 2.27 -7.30 2.27
CA TYR A 184 1.43 -7.04 3.43
C TYR A 184 0.44 -5.90 3.21
N VAL A 185 -0.63 -5.91 4.01
CA VAL A 185 -1.54 -4.78 4.20
C VAL A 185 -1.45 -4.31 5.65
N PHE A 186 -1.43 -2.98 5.82
CA PHE A 186 -1.36 -2.31 7.11
C PHE A 186 -2.72 -1.67 7.42
N ASN A 187 -3.55 -2.35 8.22
CA ASN A 187 -4.87 -1.83 8.59
C ASN A 187 -4.77 -0.93 9.83
N LEU A 188 -5.25 0.30 9.68
CA LEU A 188 -5.34 1.31 10.71
C LEU A 188 -6.75 1.28 11.31
N HIS A 189 -6.87 1.02 12.61
CA HIS A 189 -8.16 0.91 13.28
C HIS A 189 -8.38 2.04 14.27
N PHE A 190 -9.35 2.91 13.97
CA PHE A 190 -9.78 4.01 14.83
C PHE A 190 -11.07 3.64 15.57
N PRO A 191 -11.45 4.37 16.63
CA PRO A 191 -12.67 4.08 17.38
C PRO A 191 -13.96 4.13 16.54
N ASP A 192 -13.99 4.96 15.49
CA ASP A 192 -15.16 5.30 14.69
C ASP A 192 -15.04 4.93 13.21
N TRP A 193 -13.86 4.57 12.73
CA TRP A 193 -13.64 4.12 11.36
C TRP A 193 -12.37 3.26 11.22
N SER A 194 -12.22 2.60 10.08
CA SER A 194 -11.01 1.84 9.73
C SER A 194 -10.47 2.32 8.40
N ALA A 195 -9.15 2.25 8.25
CA ALA A 195 -8.42 2.65 7.07
C ALA A 195 -7.33 1.62 6.74
N CYS A 196 -6.75 1.76 5.56
CA CYS A 196 -5.50 1.13 5.19
C CYS A 196 -4.43 2.22 5.05
N MET A 197 -3.21 1.92 5.48
CA MET A 197 -2.06 2.74 5.12
C MET A 197 -1.86 2.63 3.61
N GLY A 198 -1.83 3.77 2.93
CA GLY A 198 -1.52 3.85 1.50
C GLY A 198 -0.60 5.03 1.20
N ALA A 199 0.24 4.89 0.17
CA ALA A 199 0.99 6.01 -0.41
C ALA A 199 0.09 6.83 -1.36
N ASP A 200 0.33 8.14 -1.42
CA ASP A 200 -0.29 9.01 -2.40
C ASP A 200 0.05 8.57 -3.82
N ALA A 201 -0.96 8.41 -4.67
CA ALA A 201 -0.73 8.08 -6.07
C ALA A 201 0.01 9.22 -6.81
N PRO A 202 0.91 8.90 -7.75
CA PRO A 202 1.31 7.56 -8.20
C PRO A 202 2.32 6.80 -7.32
N ALA A 203 2.88 7.43 -6.28
CA ALA A 203 3.91 6.85 -5.41
C ALA A 203 5.21 6.42 -6.13
N ASP A 204 5.55 7.04 -7.26
CA ASP A 204 6.66 6.63 -8.14
C ASP A 204 7.94 7.48 -8.03
N GLN A 205 7.95 8.46 -7.13
CA GLN A 205 9.05 9.41 -6.87
C GLN A 205 9.11 9.75 -5.39
N GLU A 206 10.17 10.43 -4.95
CA GLU A 206 10.32 10.83 -3.56
C GLU A 206 9.24 11.86 -3.16
N GLY A 207 8.76 11.77 -1.93
CA GLY A 207 7.88 12.78 -1.33
C GLY A 207 6.38 12.55 -1.45
N TYR A 208 5.91 11.43 -2.01
CA TYR A 208 4.49 11.06 -1.91
C TYR A 208 4.18 10.65 -0.47
N LEU A 209 3.19 11.30 0.15
CA LEU A 209 2.90 11.07 1.56
C LEU A 209 2.20 9.74 1.77
N MET A 210 2.42 9.16 2.94
CA MET A 210 1.64 8.02 3.41
C MET A 210 0.43 8.58 4.11
N ALA A 211 -0.75 8.03 3.84
CA ALA A 211 -1.99 8.49 4.43
C ALA A 211 -2.93 7.32 4.77
N ALA A 212 -3.95 7.65 5.55
CA ALA A 212 -5.01 6.72 5.91
C ALA A 212 -6.13 6.81 4.86
N TYR A 213 -6.25 5.77 4.04
CA TYR A 213 -7.24 5.68 2.98
C TYR A 213 -8.30 4.62 3.27
N GLY A 214 -9.44 4.69 2.59
CA GLY A 214 -10.34 3.54 2.52
C GLY A 214 -9.58 2.32 1.99
N CYS A 215 -9.84 1.14 2.54
CA CYS A 215 -9.18 -0.09 2.12
C CYS A 215 -9.72 -0.55 0.76
N GLU A 216 -9.03 -0.15 -0.30
CA GLU A 216 -9.33 -0.50 -1.69
C GLU A 216 -8.43 -1.63 -2.19
N PHE A 217 -7.35 -1.93 -1.46
CA PHE A 217 -6.38 -2.99 -1.76
C PHE A 217 -5.74 -2.80 -3.15
N THR A 218 -5.29 -1.57 -3.41
CA THR A 218 -4.51 -1.19 -4.60
C THR A 218 -3.02 -1.37 -4.35
N GLU A 219 -2.21 -1.32 -5.41
CA GLU A 219 -0.73 -1.42 -5.29
C GLU A 219 -0.10 -0.35 -4.39
N THR A 220 -0.74 0.81 -4.23
CA THR A 220 -0.30 1.85 -3.28
C THR A 220 -0.67 1.55 -1.82
N GLN A 221 -1.43 0.48 -1.56
CA GLN A 221 -1.82 0.00 -0.22
C GLN A 221 -1.20 -1.38 0.09
N PHE A 222 -0.41 -1.93 -0.83
CA PHE A 222 0.37 -3.13 -0.63
C PHE A 222 1.83 -2.76 -0.33
N TRP A 223 2.39 -3.47 0.64
CA TRP A 223 3.68 -3.16 1.23
C TRP A 223 4.58 -4.39 1.22
N GLU A 224 5.71 -4.27 0.56
CA GLU A 224 6.78 -5.27 0.58
C GLU A 224 7.67 -5.03 1.80
N LEU A 225 7.84 -6.06 2.62
CA LEU A 225 8.73 -6.02 3.79
C LEU A 225 10.01 -6.74 3.45
N GLU A 226 11.12 -6.03 3.34
CA GLU A 226 12.43 -6.63 3.12
C GLU A 226 13.18 -6.78 4.45
N PRO A 227 13.48 -8.02 4.91
CA PRO A 227 14.15 -8.22 6.19
C PRO A 227 15.60 -7.74 6.18
N GLN A 228 15.95 -6.93 7.18
CA GLN A 228 17.30 -6.40 7.43
C GLN A 228 18.03 -7.17 8.56
N GLY A 229 17.43 -8.29 9.01
CA GLY A 229 17.89 -9.09 10.15
C GLY A 229 17.37 -8.60 11.50
N SER A 230 17.38 -9.48 12.50
CA SER A 230 16.96 -9.17 13.89
C SER A 230 15.54 -8.57 14.04
N GLY A 231 14.61 -8.90 13.14
CA GLY A 231 13.24 -8.35 13.15
C GLY A 231 13.15 -6.88 12.72
N VAL A 232 14.17 -6.38 12.03
CA VAL A 232 14.17 -5.07 11.37
C VAL A 232 13.81 -5.24 9.90
N TYR A 233 13.03 -4.31 9.35
CA TYR A 233 12.54 -4.34 7.99
C TYR A 233 12.67 -2.95 7.34
N THR A 234 12.96 -2.93 6.04
CA THR A 234 12.56 -1.82 5.17
C THR A 234 11.14 -2.12 4.68
N ILE A 235 10.34 -1.08 4.47
CA ILE A 235 8.95 -1.20 4.02
C ILE A 235 8.86 -0.46 2.69
N ALA A 236 8.54 -1.15 1.59
CA ALA A 236 8.42 -0.57 0.26
C ALA A 236 6.99 -0.65 -0.26
N THR A 237 6.53 0.35 -1.02
CA THR A 237 5.22 0.29 -1.69
C THR A 237 5.31 -0.60 -2.93
N SER A 238 4.40 -1.56 -3.09
CA SER A 238 4.38 -2.44 -4.28
C SER A 238 4.09 -1.70 -5.59
N ALA A 239 3.52 -0.49 -5.53
CA ALA A 239 3.31 0.35 -6.71
C ALA A 239 4.60 0.71 -7.48
N SER A 240 5.74 0.83 -6.79
CA SER A 240 6.97 1.37 -7.37
C SER A 240 8.28 0.81 -6.80
N GLY A 241 8.23 0.08 -5.67
CA GLY A 241 9.41 -0.35 -4.93
C GLY A 241 10.07 0.76 -4.11
N MET A 242 9.47 1.94 -4.01
CA MET A 242 9.97 3.04 -3.17
C MET A 242 9.75 2.74 -1.68
N CYS A 243 10.71 3.12 -0.83
CA CYS A 243 10.65 2.84 0.60
C CYS A 243 9.87 3.88 1.38
N VAL A 244 9.32 3.47 2.52
CA VAL A 244 8.79 4.38 3.55
C VAL A 244 9.98 5.07 4.22
N GLY A 245 10.08 6.38 4.07
CA GLY A 245 11.08 7.22 4.72
C GLY A 245 10.47 8.46 5.35
N ILE A 246 11.32 9.43 5.70
CA ILE A 246 10.91 10.73 6.23
C ILE A 246 10.94 11.76 5.11
N LEU A 247 9.88 12.57 5.01
CA LEU A 247 9.77 13.58 3.96
C LEU A 247 10.98 14.53 3.93
N GLY A 248 11.78 14.49 2.85
CA GLY A 248 12.75 15.53 2.50
C GLY A 248 13.95 15.67 3.45
N SER A 249 14.65 14.58 3.77
CA SER A 249 15.85 14.57 4.64
C SER A 249 15.66 15.23 6.01
N ARG A 250 14.41 15.36 6.47
CA ARG A 250 14.08 15.99 7.75
C ARG A 250 14.49 15.08 8.91
N SER A 251 14.60 15.67 10.08
CA SER A 251 14.85 14.90 11.30
C SER A 251 13.64 14.02 11.64
N ALA A 252 13.89 12.79 12.04
CA ALA A 252 12.88 11.86 12.52
C ALA A 252 12.32 12.28 13.90
N THR A 253 11.48 13.30 13.91
CA THR A 253 10.84 13.87 15.12
C THR A 253 9.34 13.62 15.13
N ALA A 254 8.72 13.72 16.31
CA ALA A 254 7.28 13.53 16.44
C ALA A 254 6.50 14.58 15.62
N GLY A 255 5.44 14.12 14.94
CA GLY A 255 4.62 14.89 14.02
C GLY A 255 5.15 14.94 12.58
N GLU A 256 6.35 14.41 12.32
CA GLU A 256 6.91 14.42 10.97
C GLU A 256 6.20 13.38 10.08
N PRO A 257 5.67 13.77 8.90
CA PRO A 257 5.07 12.84 7.96
C PRO A 257 6.09 11.87 7.36
N THR A 258 5.65 10.64 7.16
CA THR A 258 6.37 9.67 6.33
C THR A 258 5.99 9.84 4.87
N ALA A 259 6.96 9.62 3.99
CA ALA A 259 6.79 9.76 2.55
C ALA A 259 7.59 8.70 1.80
N THR A 260 7.32 8.52 0.52
CA THR A 260 8.14 7.67 -0.34
C THR A 260 9.54 8.24 -0.45
N ASP A 261 10.52 7.37 -0.42
CA ASP A 261 11.93 7.71 -0.53
C ASP A 261 12.68 6.63 -1.32
N THR A 262 13.84 6.97 -1.86
CA THR A 262 14.73 5.98 -2.48
C THR A 262 15.20 5.01 -1.40
N CYS A 263 15.05 3.70 -1.63
CA CYS A 263 15.44 2.70 -0.65
C CYS A 263 16.94 2.73 -0.32
N ASP A 264 17.25 2.93 0.96
CA ASP A 264 18.59 2.81 1.54
C ASP A 264 18.51 1.97 2.82
N ALA A 265 18.86 0.69 2.72
CA ALA A 265 18.89 -0.23 3.86
C ALA A 265 19.90 0.17 4.96
N GLY A 266 20.86 1.05 4.65
CA GLY A 266 21.77 1.65 5.62
C GLY A 266 21.18 2.84 6.38
N ASP A 267 20.07 3.42 5.91
CA ASP A 267 19.43 4.55 6.56
C ASP A 267 18.46 4.08 7.66
N ALA A 268 18.81 4.36 8.92
CA ALA A 268 17.98 4.05 10.08
C ALA A 268 16.61 4.76 10.06
N THR A 269 16.42 5.81 9.25
CA THR A 269 15.11 6.47 9.09
C THR A 269 14.13 5.66 8.23
N GLN A 270 14.63 4.70 7.44
CA GLN A 270 13.83 3.79 6.60
C GLN A 270 13.73 2.37 7.20
N ARG A 271 14.26 2.16 8.41
CA ARG A 271 14.27 0.86 9.10
C ARG A 271 13.24 0.83 10.22
N PHE A 272 12.44 -0.23 10.25
CA PHE A 272 11.32 -0.38 11.19
C PHE A 272 11.36 -1.74 11.89
N THR A 273 11.00 -1.76 13.16
CA THR A 273 10.71 -2.98 13.93
C THR A 273 9.23 -3.12 14.15
N LEU A 274 8.73 -4.35 14.14
CA LEU A 274 7.35 -4.69 14.49
C LEU A 274 7.36 -5.37 15.87
N SER A 275 6.76 -4.74 16.88
CA SER A 275 6.78 -5.21 18.29
C SER A 275 5.43 -5.20 18.97
#